data_AF-G7UTY5-F1
#
_entry.id   AF-G7UTY5-F1
#
_cell.length_a   1.000
_cell.length_b   1.000
_cell.length_c   1.000
_cell.angle_alpha   90.00
_cell.angle_beta   90.00
_cell.angle_gamma   90.00
#
_symmetry.space_group_name_H-M   'P 1'
#
loop_
_entity.id
_entity.type
_entity.pdbx_description
1 polymer ?
#
loop_
_entity_poly.entity_id
_entity_poly.type
_entity_poly.pdbx_seq_one_letter_code
_entity_poly.pdbx_strand_id
1 'polypeptide(L)'
;MTDHPPDLRYQPYLQAMAVPGPHEAQVAQELAEALLSISEQTWRDGHHALRSVHAKRHGLLQAHLEVLPDLPEPLRQGLFARPGRFEAVLRLSTTPGDLLPDRVSTPRGVALRVLEVPGERLEDSEAQRGQDFIMVNGPRFNARDGQAFLRSLKLLAMTTDRAERAKELG
;
A
#
# COMPACT_ATOMS: atom_id res chain seq x y z
N MET A 1 -23.20 20.69 -9.67
CA MET A 1 -22.44 19.69 -10.43
C MET A 1 -22.75 18.35 -9.79
N THR A 2 -23.75 17.65 -10.31
CA THR A 2 -24.18 16.34 -9.80
C THR A 2 -23.15 15.32 -10.24
N ASP A 3 -22.19 15.03 -9.36
CA ASP A 3 -21.19 13.99 -9.59
C ASP A 3 -21.92 12.65 -9.45
N HIS A 4 -22.36 12.08 -10.58
CA HIS A 4 -22.79 10.69 -10.58
C HIS A 4 -21.55 9.86 -10.28
N PRO A 5 -21.56 9.03 -9.21
CA PRO A 5 -20.49 8.09 -9.01
C PRO A 5 -20.36 7.26 -10.29
N PRO A 6 -19.14 6.93 -10.73
CA PRO A 6 -18.95 6.06 -11.88
C PRO A 6 -19.83 4.82 -11.72
N ASP A 7 -20.32 4.28 -12.83
CA ASP A 7 -21.14 3.05 -12.84
C ASP A 7 -20.29 1.89 -12.30
N LEU A 8 -20.25 1.76 -10.97
CA LEU A 8 -19.42 0.82 -10.23
C LEU A 8 -20.10 -0.53 -10.36
N ARG A 9 -19.87 -1.19 -11.50
CA ARG A 9 -20.29 -2.57 -11.71
C ARG A 9 -19.54 -3.46 -10.72
N TYR A 10 -20.25 -3.94 -9.71
CA TYR A 10 -19.73 -4.93 -8.77
C TYR A 10 -19.14 -6.12 -9.52
N GLN A 11 -17.89 -6.45 -9.20
CA GLN A 11 -17.21 -7.62 -9.73
C GLN A 11 -17.16 -8.67 -8.61
N PRO A 12 -17.88 -9.80 -8.75
CA PRO A 12 -17.79 -10.85 -7.75
C PRO A 12 -16.38 -11.44 -7.73
N TYR A 13 -15.96 -11.89 -6.56
CA TYR A 13 -14.77 -12.71 -6.45
C TYR A 13 -14.93 -13.98 -7.31
N LEU A 14 -13.89 -14.31 -8.08
CA LEU A 14 -13.83 -15.53 -8.88
C LEU A 14 -12.69 -16.40 -8.34
N GLN A 15 -12.92 -17.69 -8.15
CA GLN A 15 -11.90 -18.63 -7.64
C GLN A 15 -10.63 -18.64 -8.52
N ALA A 16 -10.78 -18.38 -9.81
CA ALA A 16 -9.65 -18.22 -10.74
C ALA A 16 -8.69 -17.08 -10.35
N MET A 17 -9.13 -16.09 -9.58
CA MET A 17 -8.30 -14.99 -9.08
C MET A 17 -7.33 -15.42 -7.96
N ALA A 18 -7.61 -16.52 -7.27
CA ALA A 18 -6.71 -17.07 -6.25
C ALA A 18 -5.69 -18.07 -6.80
N VAL A 19 -5.71 -18.34 -8.11
CA VAL A 19 -4.72 -19.22 -8.74
C VAL A 19 -3.51 -18.37 -9.13
N PRO A 20 -2.32 -18.61 -8.53
CA PRO A 20 -1.13 -17.84 -8.86
C PRO A 20 -0.74 -17.98 -10.33
N GLY A 21 -0.23 -16.91 -10.91
CA GLY A 21 0.34 -16.94 -12.26
C GLY A 21 1.61 -17.80 -12.35
N PRO A 22 2.00 -18.26 -13.55
CA PRO A 22 3.15 -19.18 -13.74
C PRO A 22 4.50 -18.64 -13.23
N HIS A 23 4.64 -17.33 -13.11
CA HIS A 23 5.86 -16.66 -12.65
C HIS A 23 5.64 -15.83 -11.37
N GLU A 24 4.48 -15.92 -10.74
CA GLU A 24 4.11 -15.03 -9.62
C GLU A 24 5.06 -15.19 -8.43
N ALA A 25 5.41 -16.44 -8.07
CA ALA A 25 6.34 -16.71 -6.98
C ALA A 25 7.75 -16.13 -7.24
N GLN A 26 8.25 -16.30 -8.47
CA GLN A 26 9.54 -15.71 -8.88
C GLN A 26 9.50 -14.18 -8.82
N VAL A 27 8.43 -13.57 -9.35
CA VAL A 27 8.24 -12.11 -9.32
C VAL A 27 8.16 -11.61 -7.88
N ALA A 28 7.45 -12.31 -6.99
CA ALA A 28 7.36 -11.96 -5.58
C ALA A 28 8.74 -11.99 -4.89
N GLN A 29 9.54 -13.01 -5.18
CA GLN A 29 10.91 -13.09 -4.68
C GLN A 29 11.78 -11.94 -5.20
N GLU A 30 11.78 -11.68 -6.50
CA GLU A 30 12.58 -10.58 -7.09
C GLU A 30 12.12 -9.20 -6.60
N LEU A 31 10.82 -9.02 -6.32
CA LEU A 31 10.30 -7.82 -5.68
C LEU A 31 10.84 -7.68 -4.25
N ALA A 32 10.84 -8.75 -3.46
CA ALA A 32 11.36 -8.74 -2.10
C ALA A 32 12.86 -8.38 -2.08
N GLU A 33 13.65 -8.96 -2.97
CA GLU A 33 15.07 -8.66 -3.13
C GLU A 33 15.32 -7.19 -3.52
N ALA A 34 14.54 -6.66 -4.48
CA ALA A 34 14.63 -5.26 -4.88
C ALA A 34 14.27 -4.30 -3.74
N LEU A 35 13.20 -4.58 -2.99
CA LEU A 35 12.81 -3.77 -1.82
C LEU A 35 13.85 -3.84 -0.70
N LEU A 36 14.43 -5.02 -0.46
CA LEU A 36 15.48 -5.19 0.55
C LEU A 36 16.72 -4.39 0.18
N SER A 37 17.15 -4.43 -1.09
CA SER A 37 18.32 -3.65 -1.53
C SER A 37 18.14 -2.13 -1.34
N ILE A 38 16.94 -1.59 -1.56
CA ILE A 38 16.65 -0.17 -1.26
C ILE A 38 16.76 0.10 0.25
N SER A 39 16.23 -0.81 1.08
CA SER A 39 16.30 -0.66 2.55
C SER A 39 17.74 -0.71 3.07
N GLU A 40 18.55 -1.63 2.53
CA GLU A 40 19.97 -1.72 2.86
C GLU A 40 20.74 -0.48 2.42
N GLN A 41 20.45 0.06 1.23
CA GLN A 41 21.11 1.25 0.73
C GLN A 41 20.81 2.46 1.60
N THR A 42 19.53 2.73 1.87
CA THR A 42 19.12 3.83 2.75
C THR A 42 19.66 3.69 4.18
N TRP A 43 19.83 2.45 4.67
CA TRP A 43 20.52 2.17 5.93
C TRP A 43 22.02 2.51 5.87
N ARG A 44 22.72 2.15 4.79
CA ARG A 44 24.14 2.50 4.61
C ARG A 44 24.35 4.01 4.57
N ASP A 45 23.46 4.74 3.91
CA ASP A 45 23.59 6.18 3.68
C ASP A 45 23.17 7.01 4.91
N GLY A 46 22.06 6.64 5.56
CA GLY A 46 21.45 7.42 6.63
C GLY A 46 21.53 6.82 8.02
N HIS A 47 22.00 5.58 8.19
CA HIS A 47 22.03 4.82 9.45
C HIS A 47 20.67 4.77 10.17
N HIS A 48 19.58 4.79 9.40
CA HIS A 48 18.21 4.69 9.89
C HIS A 48 17.45 3.63 9.10
N ALA A 49 16.73 2.77 9.81
CA ALA A 49 15.89 1.77 9.19
C ALA A 49 14.61 2.43 8.64
N LEU A 50 14.65 2.77 7.35
CA LEU A 50 13.51 3.31 6.62
C LEU A 50 12.75 2.19 5.89
N ARG A 51 11.50 2.46 5.52
CA ARG A 51 10.78 1.58 4.60
C ARG A 51 11.39 1.73 3.20
N SER A 52 11.54 0.63 2.46
CA SER A 52 12.04 0.61 1.07
C SER A 52 11.30 1.54 0.13
N VAL A 53 9.99 1.67 0.33
CA VAL A 53 9.13 2.66 -0.31
C VAL A 53 8.21 3.24 0.75
N HIS A 54 7.62 4.39 0.47
CA HIS A 54 6.78 5.10 1.42
C HIS A 54 7.54 5.49 2.70
N ALA A 55 8.82 5.82 2.59
CA ALA A 55 9.72 6.03 3.73
C ALA A 55 9.28 7.21 4.59
N LYS A 56 9.14 8.39 3.96
CA LYS A 56 8.70 9.59 4.65
C LYS A 56 7.24 9.46 5.08
N ARG A 57 7.02 9.59 6.40
CA ARG A 57 5.69 9.73 7.00
C ARG A 57 5.36 11.21 7.21
N HIS A 58 4.13 11.59 6.94
CA HIS A 58 3.61 12.92 7.29
C HIS A 58 2.77 12.89 8.57
N GLY A 59 2.18 11.74 8.90
CA GLY A 59 1.32 11.62 10.07
C GLY A 59 1.02 10.18 10.42
N LEU A 60 0.83 9.95 11.72
CA LEU A 60 0.24 8.74 12.29
C LEU A 60 -0.92 9.20 13.16
N LEU A 61 -2.12 8.78 12.79
CA LEU A 61 -3.37 9.31 13.34
C LEU A 61 -4.14 8.16 13.98
N GLN A 62 -4.65 8.39 15.18
CA GLN A 62 -5.75 7.60 15.71
C GLN A 62 -7.01 7.98 14.94
N ALA A 63 -7.77 6.98 14.53
CA ALA A 63 -8.94 7.15 13.66
C ALA A 63 -10.03 6.17 14.07
N HIS A 64 -11.22 6.38 13.52
CA HIS A 64 -12.28 5.38 13.57
C HIS A 64 -12.79 5.15 12.15
N LEU A 65 -13.07 3.89 11.81
CA LEU A 65 -13.83 3.53 10.63
C LEU A 65 -15.28 3.30 11.03
N GLU A 66 -16.21 3.98 10.36
CA GLU A 66 -17.64 3.76 10.53
C GLU A 66 -18.21 3.04 9.32
N VAL A 67 -18.76 1.84 9.56
CA VAL A 67 -19.55 1.09 8.59
C VAL A 67 -21.00 1.54 8.76
N LEU A 68 -21.52 2.21 7.73
CA LEU A 68 -22.87 2.76 7.74
C LEU A 68 -23.94 1.65 7.71
N PRO A 69 -25.14 1.91 8.24
CA PRO A 69 -26.31 1.06 7.98
C PRO A 69 -26.67 1.07 6.49
N ASP A 70 -27.41 0.04 6.07
CA ASP A 70 -28.05 -0.03 4.76
C ASP A 70 -27.12 0.09 3.54
N LEU A 71 -25.87 -0.38 3.68
CA LEU A 71 -24.99 -0.57 2.53
C LEU A 71 -25.66 -1.48 1.48
N PRO A 72 -25.50 -1.20 0.17
CA PRO A 72 -25.96 -2.09 -0.89
C PRO A 72 -25.46 -3.52 -0.66
N GLU A 73 -26.31 -4.52 -0.96
CA GLU A 73 -25.99 -5.94 -0.71
C GLU A 73 -24.60 -6.35 -1.20
N PRO A 74 -24.13 -5.97 -2.40
CA PRO A 74 -22.80 -6.34 -2.86
C PRO A 74 -21.64 -5.76 -2.04
N LEU A 75 -21.87 -4.70 -1.25
CA LEU A 75 -20.85 -4.06 -0.41
C LEU A 75 -20.89 -4.57 1.05
N ARG A 76 -21.92 -5.32 1.45
CA ARG A 76 -22.09 -5.86 2.81
C ARG A 76 -21.32 -7.15 3.04
N GLN A 77 -19.99 -7.11 2.94
CA GLN A 77 -19.14 -8.30 3.01
C GLN A 77 -18.00 -8.12 4.02
N GLY A 78 -17.60 -9.22 4.67
CA GLY A 78 -16.51 -9.23 5.64
C GLY A 78 -16.71 -8.18 6.74
N LEU A 79 -15.73 -7.29 6.93
CA LEU A 79 -15.80 -6.16 7.86
C LEU A 79 -17.04 -5.28 7.66
N PHE A 80 -17.50 -5.13 6.41
CA PHE A 80 -18.63 -4.27 6.05
C PHE A 80 -20.00 -4.96 6.20
N ALA A 81 -20.04 -6.23 6.60
CA ALA A 81 -21.30 -6.99 6.71
C ALA A 81 -22.21 -6.49 7.84
N ARG A 82 -21.66 -5.81 8.84
CA ARG A 82 -22.41 -5.27 9.98
C ARG A 82 -22.07 -3.80 10.19
N PRO A 83 -23.08 -2.92 10.36
CA PRO A 83 -22.83 -1.54 10.74
C PRO A 83 -22.11 -1.45 12.08
N GLY A 84 -21.26 -0.45 12.25
CA GLY A 84 -20.49 -0.30 13.47
C GLY A 84 -19.33 0.66 13.35
N ARG A 85 -18.75 1.01 14.49
CA ARG A 85 -17.57 1.87 14.59
C ARG A 85 -16.39 1.06 15.10
N PHE A 86 -15.27 1.14 14.39
CA PHE A 86 -14.07 0.36 14.66
C PHE A 86 -12.88 1.29 14.91
N GLU A 87 -12.07 0.97 15.91
CA GLU A 87 -10.80 1.65 16.14
C GLU A 87 -9.85 1.43 14.96
N ALA A 88 -9.13 2.47 14.58
CA ALA A 88 -8.22 2.41 13.46
C ALA A 88 -6.99 3.29 13.65
N VAL A 89 -5.94 2.99 12.88
CA VAL A 89 -4.73 3.81 12.78
C VAL A 89 -4.49 4.15 11.32
N LEU A 90 -4.27 5.43 11.04
CA LEU A 90 -4.03 5.94 9.69
C LEU A 90 -2.62 6.50 9.55
N ARG A 91 -1.91 6.12 8.49
CA ARG A 91 -0.56 6.59 8.16
C ARG A 91 -0.55 7.30 6.81
N LEU A 92 -0.05 8.53 6.80
CA LEU A 92 0.18 9.34 5.60
C LEU A 92 1.66 9.32 5.20
N SER A 93 1.96 9.20 3.91
CA SER A 93 3.35 9.08 3.40
C SER A 93 3.55 9.60 1.98
N THR A 94 4.80 9.81 1.56
CA THR A 94 5.20 9.94 0.14
C THR A 94 5.84 8.67 -0.37
N THR A 95 5.61 8.27 -1.62
CA THR A 95 6.05 6.98 -2.18
C THR A 95 7.57 6.68 -2.23
N PRO A 96 8.50 7.63 -2.45
CA PRO A 96 9.92 7.29 -2.52
C PRO A 96 10.48 6.62 -1.24
N GLY A 97 11.58 5.87 -1.42
CA GLY A 97 12.37 5.30 -0.32
C GLY A 97 13.22 6.35 0.42
N ASP A 98 13.47 7.50 -0.22
CA ASP A 98 14.24 8.59 0.37
C ASP A 98 13.37 9.60 1.12
N LEU A 99 13.99 10.32 2.04
CA LEU A 99 13.37 11.47 2.70
C LEU A 99 13.52 12.72 1.81
N LEU A 100 12.52 13.00 0.99
CA LEU A 100 12.48 14.18 0.13
C LEU A 100 11.76 15.36 0.81
N PRO A 101 12.11 16.63 0.49
CA PRO A 101 11.33 17.80 0.90
C PRO A 101 9.89 17.74 0.38
N ASP A 102 8.92 18.26 1.13
CA ASP A 102 7.48 18.15 0.79
C ASP A 102 7.08 18.87 -0.50
N ARG A 103 7.87 19.88 -0.89
CA ARG A 103 7.74 20.61 -2.16
C ARG A 103 7.96 19.73 -3.39
N VAL A 104 8.58 18.55 -3.24
CA VAL A 104 8.73 17.60 -4.34
C VAL A 104 7.39 16.90 -4.56
N SER A 105 6.82 17.10 -5.75
CA SER A 105 5.58 16.44 -6.15
C SER A 105 5.83 14.95 -6.33
N THR A 106 5.23 14.15 -5.45
CA THR A 106 5.28 12.69 -5.51
C THR A 106 3.92 12.12 -5.13
N PRO A 107 3.57 10.90 -5.56
CA PRO A 107 2.35 10.26 -5.10
C PRO A 107 2.31 10.16 -3.56
N ARG A 108 1.12 10.25 -3.00
CA ARG A 108 0.87 10.17 -1.56
C ARG A 108 0.23 8.84 -1.23
N GLY A 109 0.77 8.14 -0.24
CA GLY A 109 0.22 6.91 0.29
C GLY A 109 -0.64 7.16 1.53
N VAL A 110 -1.73 6.42 1.64
CA VAL A 110 -2.61 6.35 2.81
C VAL A 110 -2.76 4.89 3.19
N ALA A 111 -2.32 4.52 4.38
CA ALA A 111 -2.56 3.19 4.94
C ALA A 111 -3.51 3.32 6.14
N LEU A 112 -4.61 2.58 6.14
CA LEU A 112 -5.56 2.51 7.24
C LEU A 112 -5.57 1.08 7.79
N ARG A 113 -5.20 0.90 9.06
CA ARG A 113 -5.36 -0.37 9.76
C ARG A 113 -6.60 -0.30 10.66
N VAL A 114 -7.58 -1.17 10.42
CA VAL A 114 -8.71 -1.39 11.32
C VAL A 114 -8.31 -2.46 12.34
N LEU A 115 -8.55 -2.17 13.61
CA LEU A 115 -8.16 -3.03 14.73
C LEU A 115 -9.30 -3.99 15.12
N GLU A 116 -8.91 -5.12 15.70
CA GLU A 116 -9.82 -6.15 16.23
C GLU A 116 -10.96 -6.56 15.27
N VAL A 117 -10.65 -6.69 13.98
CA VAL A 117 -11.62 -7.10 12.95
C VAL A 117 -11.99 -8.57 13.20
N PRO A 118 -13.26 -8.94 13.43
CA PRO A 118 -13.65 -10.33 13.66
C PRO A 118 -13.65 -11.15 12.36
N GLY A 119 -13.68 -12.48 12.47
CA GLY A 119 -13.85 -13.41 11.34
C GLY A 119 -12.70 -14.38 11.15
N GLU A 120 -12.85 -15.26 10.17
CA GLU A 120 -11.84 -16.24 9.79
C GLU A 120 -10.57 -15.56 9.23
N ARG A 121 -9.45 -16.28 9.26
CA ARG A 121 -8.16 -15.84 8.73
C ARG A 121 -7.69 -16.77 7.64
N LEU A 122 -6.88 -16.22 6.75
CA LEU A 122 -6.08 -17.04 5.87
C LEU A 122 -5.08 -17.84 6.71
N GLU A 123 -4.69 -18.99 6.18
CA GLU A 123 -3.57 -19.80 6.70
C GLU A 123 -2.35 -18.90 6.93
N ASP A 124 -1.62 -19.16 8.01
CA ASP A 124 -0.45 -18.39 8.47
C ASP A 124 -0.75 -16.95 8.95
N SER A 125 -2.02 -16.57 9.08
CA SER A 125 -2.45 -15.23 9.52
C SER A 125 -3.32 -15.22 10.79
N GLU A 126 -3.37 -16.32 11.55
CA GLU A 126 -4.26 -16.52 12.70
C GLU A 126 -3.97 -15.55 13.85
N ALA A 127 -2.71 -15.13 13.99
CA ALA A 127 -2.31 -14.14 14.99
C ALA A 127 -2.74 -12.71 14.63
N GLN A 128 -3.11 -12.45 13.36
CA GLN A 128 -3.51 -11.11 12.91
C GLN A 128 -4.94 -10.80 13.36
N ARG A 129 -5.08 -9.68 14.07
CA ARG A 129 -6.37 -9.21 14.58
C ARG A 129 -6.91 -7.96 13.86
N GLY A 130 -6.38 -7.63 12.69
CA GLY A 130 -6.80 -6.42 11.97
C GLY A 130 -6.83 -6.59 10.47
N GLN A 131 -7.33 -5.57 9.78
CA GLN A 131 -7.36 -5.48 8.33
C GLN A 131 -6.72 -4.17 7.88
N ASP A 132 -5.78 -4.26 6.95
CA ASP A 132 -5.08 -3.10 6.39
C ASP A 132 -5.66 -2.74 5.02
N PHE A 133 -6.02 -1.47 4.84
CA PHE A 133 -6.35 -0.87 3.55
C PHE A 133 -5.17 -0.01 3.10
N ILE A 134 -4.45 -0.48 2.08
CA ILE A 134 -3.25 0.19 1.55
C ILE A 134 -3.62 0.91 0.25
N MET A 135 -3.54 2.24 0.27
CA MET A 135 -4.05 3.11 -0.79
C MET A 135 -3.02 4.16 -1.20
N VAL A 136 -3.24 4.73 -2.39
CA VAL A 136 -2.51 5.89 -2.90
C VAL A 136 -3.50 6.93 -3.43
N ASN A 137 -3.11 8.19 -3.51
CA ASN A 137 -3.96 9.29 -3.99
C ASN A 137 -4.11 9.35 -5.53
N GLY A 138 -3.88 8.24 -6.22
CA GLY A 138 -4.04 8.11 -7.67
C GLY A 138 -5.31 7.31 -8.01
N PRO A 139 -5.99 7.59 -9.13
CA PRO A 139 -7.20 6.88 -9.51
C PRO A 139 -6.95 5.43 -9.95
N ARG A 140 -5.69 5.09 -10.26
CA ARG A 140 -5.24 3.77 -10.71
C ARG A 140 -3.81 3.54 -10.23
N PHE A 141 -3.43 2.27 -10.10
CA PHE A 141 -2.04 1.91 -9.87
C PHE A 141 -1.23 2.03 -11.17
N ASN A 142 0.04 2.42 -11.07
CA ASN A 142 0.89 2.71 -12.23
C ASN A 142 1.43 1.45 -12.93
N ALA A 143 1.23 0.27 -12.34
CA ALA A 143 1.60 -1.01 -12.91
C ALA A 143 0.36 -1.90 -13.09
N ARG A 144 0.29 -2.58 -14.24
CA ARG A 144 -0.84 -3.46 -14.58
C ARG A 144 -0.77 -4.82 -13.88
N ASP A 145 0.43 -5.25 -13.51
CA ASP A 145 0.75 -6.56 -12.94
C ASP A 145 2.09 -6.48 -12.16
N GLY A 146 2.43 -7.58 -11.46
CA GLY A 146 3.65 -7.69 -10.68
C GLY A 146 4.94 -7.53 -11.50
N GLN A 147 4.98 -8.01 -12.75
CA GLN A 147 6.15 -7.91 -13.62
C GLN A 147 6.42 -6.45 -14.03
N ALA A 148 5.37 -5.71 -14.39
CA ALA A 148 5.45 -4.29 -14.72
C ALA A 148 5.85 -3.46 -13.50
N PHE A 149 5.36 -3.83 -12.33
CA PHE A 149 5.77 -3.21 -11.07
C PHE A 149 7.25 -3.47 -10.79
N LEU A 150 7.70 -4.72 -10.89
CA LEU A 150 9.09 -5.14 -10.69
C LEU A 150 10.06 -4.38 -11.61
N ARG A 151 9.74 -4.23 -12.91
CA ARG A 151 10.58 -3.43 -13.83
C ARG A 151 10.73 -1.99 -13.36
N SER A 152 9.63 -1.37 -12.95
CA SER A 152 9.62 0.02 -12.46
C SER A 152 10.39 0.16 -11.15
N LEU A 153 10.27 -0.82 -10.25
CA LEU A 153 10.94 -0.85 -8.97
C LEU A 153 12.46 -1.04 -9.12
N LYS A 154 12.92 -1.95 -10.00
CA LYS A 154 14.35 -2.13 -10.26
C LYS A 154 14.99 -0.83 -10.78
N LEU A 155 14.29 -0.09 -11.65
CA LEU A 155 14.76 1.23 -12.09
C LEU A 155 14.88 2.22 -10.93
N LEU A 156 13.88 2.25 -10.04
CA LEU A 156 13.92 3.10 -8.84
C LEU A 156 15.09 2.73 -7.92
N ALA A 157 15.31 1.44 -7.67
CA ALA A 157 16.40 0.93 -6.84
C ALA A 157 17.77 1.38 -7.38
N MET A 158 17.98 1.29 -8.70
CA MET A 158 19.22 1.77 -9.34
C MET A 158 19.44 3.28 -9.22
N THR A 159 18.37 4.08 -9.08
CA THR A 159 18.46 5.53 -8.98
C THR A 159 18.53 6.07 -7.55
N THR A 160 18.31 5.22 -6.53
CA THR A 160 18.30 5.63 -5.12
C THR A 160 19.65 6.27 -4.71
N ASP A 161 20.78 5.72 -5.19
CA ASP A 161 22.13 6.29 -4.98
C ASP A 161 22.36 7.65 -5.68
N ARG A 162 21.64 7.94 -6.79
CA ARG A 162 21.87 9.19 -7.55
C ARG A 162 21.24 10.42 -6.91
N ALA A 163 20.21 10.26 -6.09
CA ALA A 163 19.49 11.37 -5.47
C ALA A 163 20.32 12.07 -4.38
N GLU A 164 21.19 11.34 -3.66
CA GLU A 164 22.10 11.92 -2.66
C GLU A 164 23.26 12.70 -3.30
N ARG A 165 23.88 12.18 -4.37
CA ARG A 165 24.95 12.93 -5.08
C ARG A 165 24.47 14.28 -5.62
N ALA A 166 23.19 14.40 -5.97
CA ALA A 166 22.61 15.67 -6.39
C ALA A 166 22.34 16.62 -5.21
N LYS A 167 22.19 16.12 -3.97
CA LYS A 167 22.08 16.94 -2.76
C LYS A 167 23.44 17.45 -2.28
N GLU A 168 24.53 16.73 -2.56
CA GLU A 168 25.91 17.18 -2.25
C GLU A 168 26.43 18.28 -3.20
N LEU A 169 25.78 18.46 -4.36
CA LEU A 169 26.19 19.39 -5.42
C LEU A 169 25.39 20.72 -5.46
N GLY A 170 24.53 20.99 -4.47
CA GLY A 170 23.73 22.23 -4.38
C GLY A 170 23.80 22.84 -2.99
#